data_AF-A0A5C6FG62-F1
#
_entry.id   AF-A0A5C6FG62-F1
#
_cell.length_a   1.000
_cell.length_b   1.000
_cell.length_c   1.000
_cell.angle_alpha   90.00
_cell.angle_beta   90.00
_cell.angle_gamma   90.00
#
_symmetry.space_group_name_H-M   'P 1'
#
loop_
_entity.id
_entity.type
_entity.pdbx_description
1 polymer ?
#
loop_
_entity_poly.entity_id
_entity_poly.type
_entity_poly.pdbx_seq_one_letter_code
_entity_poly.pdbx_strand_id
1 'polypeptide(L)'
;MVGVFPIISLLVALAVSMIVTRVAAMALMSTGLSRASAKFQARSAFTGAGFTTTESEMVVGHPVRRQIVATLMLLGNLGVATVGATVMISVMSTTNSTAQTRWWMLAILAAGIGFLWFFFTSRWVEHHTNRVIAWCLKRFTDLEVRDYVALLELSRGYAITEMLVEPGDWLADKTLASLRLSDEGILVLSIRRAGGIFHGTPRGEDIVRASDILILYGDLDDVEKLDQRRAGHQGDTEHKRSVEEQDEYEEQERIRLQELEAKLQTKRRIEADIEAERIAQAKADE
;
A
#
# COMPACT_ATOMS: atom_id res chain seq x y z
N MET A 1 38.78 20.10 -10.75
CA MET A 1 37.64 19.96 -9.82
C MET A 1 36.32 20.54 -10.36
N VAL A 2 36.35 21.60 -11.19
CA VAL A 2 35.13 22.29 -11.68
C VAL A 2 34.12 21.37 -12.40
N GLY A 3 34.57 20.37 -13.16
CA GLY A 3 33.67 19.48 -13.91
C GLY A 3 32.94 18.40 -13.09
N VAL A 4 33.27 18.21 -11.81
CA VAL A 4 32.59 17.21 -10.96
C VAL A 4 31.33 17.79 -10.31
N PHE A 5 31.28 19.11 -10.08
CA PHE A 5 30.13 19.76 -9.47
C PHE A 5 28.81 19.60 -10.26
N PRO A 6 28.77 19.70 -11.60
CA PRO A 6 27.55 19.42 -12.36
C PRO A 6 27.05 17.98 -12.18
N ILE A 7 27.97 17.01 -12.13
CA ILE A 7 27.63 15.59 -11.95
C ILE A 7 27.03 15.37 -10.56
N ILE A 8 27.65 15.91 -9.51
CA ILE A 8 27.12 15.81 -8.14
C ILE A 8 25.76 16.51 -8.05
N SER A 9 25.63 17.72 -8.61
CA SER A 9 24.36 18.46 -8.65
C SER A 9 23.26 17.67 -9.34
N LEU A 10 23.58 17.00 -10.46
CA LEU A 10 22.66 16.13 -11.17
C LEU A 10 22.22 14.94 -10.30
N LEU A 11 23.17 14.24 -9.66
CA LEU A 11 22.86 13.10 -8.78
C LEU A 11 21.99 13.52 -7.59
N VAL A 12 22.28 14.67 -6.99
CA VAL A 12 21.47 15.24 -5.90
C VAL A 12 20.07 15.60 -6.40
N ALA A 13 19.95 16.26 -7.55
CA ALA A 13 18.65 16.60 -8.14
C ALA A 13 17.81 15.36 -8.43
N LEU A 14 18.42 14.29 -8.95
CA LEU A 14 17.74 13.00 -9.15
C LEU A 14 17.31 12.38 -7.81
N ALA A 15 18.17 12.39 -6.80
CA ALA A 15 17.84 11.85 -5.48
C ALA A 15 16.66 12.58 -4.83
N VAL A 16 16.67 13.92 -4.88
CA VAL A 16 15.58 14.76 -4.38
C VAL A 16 14.30 14.47 -5.15
N SER A 17 14.36 14.36 -6.48
CA SER A 17 13.21 14.03 -7.33
C SER A 17 12.57 12.69 -6.94
N MET A 18 13.39 11.66 -6.68
CA MET A 18 12.90 10.36 -6.22
C MET A 18 12.28 10.41 -4.81
N ILE A 19 12.82 11.22 -3.91
CA ILE A 19 12.23 11.40 -2.56
C ILE A 19 10.90 12.14 -2.65
N VAL A 20 10.86 13.26 -3.37
CA VAL A 20 9.66 14.09 -3.53
C VAL A 20 8.51 13.28 -4.14
N THR A 21 8.78 12.52 -5.20
CA THR A 21 7.76 11.64 -5.81
C THR A 21 7.27 10.54 -4.86
N ARG A 22 8.15 9.96 -4.03
CA ARG A 22 7.74 8.99 -3.00
C ARG A 22 6.89 9.61 -1.89
N VAL A 23 7.28 10.78 -1.40
CA VAL A 23 6.53 11.52 -0.38
C VAL A 23 5.12 11.83 -0.91
N ALA A 24 5.03 12.35 -2.13
CA ALA A 24 3.74 12.65 -2.76
C ALA A 24 2.88 11.40 -2.95
N ALA A 25 3.47 10.28 -3.38
CA ALA A 25 2.73 9.01 -3.48
C ALA A 25 2.18 8.56 -2.11
N MET A 26 2.95 8.70 -1.03
CA MET A 26 2.48 8.36 0.32
C MET A 26 1.35 9.29 0.79
N ALA A 27 1.49 10.59 0.54
CA ALA A 27 0.46 11.58 0.86
C ALA A 27 -0.82 11.38 0.06
N LEU A 28 -0.72 10.92 -1.20
CA LEU A 28 -1.88 10.54 -2.00
C LEU A 28 -2.54 9.27 -1.45
N MET A 29 -1.77 8.26 -1.04
CA MET A 29 -2.32 7.06 -0.40
C MET A 29 -3.06 7.38 0.91
N SER A 30 -2.58 8.36 1.71
CA SER A 30 -3.29 8.76 2.93
C SER A 30 -4.65 9.43 2.67
N THR A 31 -4.94 9.83 1.42
CA THR A 31 -6.26 10.33 1.01
C THR A 31 -7.19 9.25 0.45
N GLY A 32 -6.80 7.96 0.58
CA GLY A 32 -7.61 6.81 0.14
C GLY A 32 -7.33 6.31 -1.28
N LEU A 33 -6.28 6.79 -1.96
CA LEU A 33 -5.88 6.24 -3.25
C LEU A 33 -5.16 4.90 -3.10
N SER A 34 -5.43 3.96 -4.01
CA SER A 34 -4.70 2.69 -4.05
C SER A 34 -3.21 2.93 -4.28
N ARG A 35 -2.37 2.01 -3.77
CA ARG A 35 -0.90 2.12 -3.90
C ARG A 35 -0.43 2.23 -5.35
N ALA A 36 -1.08 1.51 -6.26
CA ALA A 36 -0.76 1.54 -7.68
C ALA A 36 -1.11 2.91 -8.30
N SER A 37 -2.33 3.40 -8.06
CA SER A 37 -2.80 4.69 -8.57
C SER A 37 -1.98 5.85 -8.00
N ALA A 38 -1.76 5.89 -6.68
CA ALA A 38 -0.98 6.96 -6.05
C ALA A 38 0.48 7.04 -6.55
N LYS A 39 1.15 5.90 -6.74
CA LYS A 39 2.52 5.85 -7.28
C LYS A 39 2.57 6.30 -8.74
N PHE A 40 1.60 5.84 -9.55
CA PHE A 40 1.50 6.24 -10.94
C PHE A 40 1.22 7.74 -11.03
N GLN A 41 0.23 8.23 -10.30
CA GLN A 41 -0.17 9.62 -10.35
C GLN A 41 0.92 10.58 -9.88
N ALA A 42 1.62 10.26 -8.80
CA ALA A 42 2.75 11.07 -8.33
C ALA A 42 3.88 11.15 -9.38
N ARG A 43 4.17 10.04 -10.07
CA ARG A 43 5.17 10.04 -11.14
C ARG A 43 4.70 10.86 -12.34
N SER A 44 3.48 10.62 -12.82
CA SER A 44 2.94 11.29 -13.99
C SER A 44 2.78 12.80 -13.78
N ALA A 45 2.40 13.24 -12.57
CA ALA A 45 2.37 14.65 -12.21
C ALA A 45 3.77 15.26 -12.15
N PHE A 46 4.75 14.56 -11.58
CA PHE A 46 6.13 15.05 -11.50
C PHE A 46 6.82 15.10 -12.87
N THR A 47 6.54 14.16 -13.76
CA THR A 47 7.15 14.14 -15.10
C THR A 47 6.39 14.98 -16.12
N GLY A 48 5.17 15.43 -15.79
CA GLY A 48 4.31 16.16 -16.71
C GLY A 48 3.67 15.30 -17.80
N ALA A 49 3.65 13.96 -17.64
CA ALA A 49 3.07 13.03 -18.62
C ALA A 49 1.53 13.13 -18.70
N GLY A 50 0.89 13.69 -17.67
CA GLY A 50 -0.57 13.85 -17.61
C GLY A 50 -1.31 12.63 -17.09
N PHE A 51 -2.64 12.67 -17.19
CA PHE A 51 -3.55 11.65 -16.68
C PHE A 51 -4.64 11.35 -17.70
N THR A 52 -5.30 10.19 -17.55
CA THR A 52 -6.59 9.95 -18.18
C THR A 52 -7.69 10.76 -17.48
N THR A 53 -8.85 10.94 -18.11
CA THR A 53 -9.95 11.73 -17.55
C THR A 53 -10.44 11.18 -16.21
N THR A 54 -10.63 9.86 -16.11
CA THR A 54 -11.07 9.18 -14.87
C THR A 54 -10.06 9.36 -13.73
N GLU A 55 -8.75 9.26 -14.02
CA GLU A 55 -7.71 9.49 -13.02
C GLU A 55 -7.68 10.96 -12.56
N SER A 56 -7.93 11.89 -13.48
CA SER A 56 -8.01 13.33 -13.17
C SER A 56 -9.19 13.65 -12.25
N GLU A 57 -10.36 13.05 -12.49
CA GLU A 57 -11.54 13.21 -11.62
C GLU A 57 -11.26 12.72 -10.20
N MET A 58 -10.60 11.57 -10.06
CA MET A 58 -10.17 11.06 -8.76
C MET A 58 -9.25 12.04 -8.04
N VAL A 59 -8.27 12.63 -8.73
CA VAL A 59 -7.33 13.60 -8.12
C VAL A 59 -8.03 14.91 -7.76
N VAL A 60 -8.82 15.48 -8.67
CA VAL A 60 -9.40 16.82 -8.53
C VAL A 60 -10.60 16.84 -7.57
N GLY A 61 -11.29 15.71 -7.41
CA GLY A 61 -12.44 15.55 -6.52
C GLY A 61 -12.14 15.71 -5.02
N HIS A 62 -10.85 15.81 -4.63
CA HIS A 62 -10.45 16.05 -3.23
C HIS A 62 -9.49 17.24 -3.12
N PRO A 63 -9.75 18.23 -2.25
CA PRO A 63 -8.97 19.48 -2.20
C PRO A 63 -7.48 19.24 -1.89
N VAL A 64 -7.17 18.29 -1.00
CA VAL A 64 -5.78 17.95 -0.64
C VAL A 64 -5.05 17.26 -1.78
N ARG A 65 -5.70 16.32 -2.49
CA ARG A 65 -5.09 15.61 -3.64
C ARG A 65 -4.73 16.59 -4.75
N ARG A 66 -5.65 17.51 -5.05
CA ARG A 66 -5.45 18.59 -6.02
C ARG A 66 -4.23 19.46 -5.66
N GLN A 67 -4.06 19.81 -4.39
CA GLN A 67 -2.94 20.66 -3.97
C GLN A 67 -1.59 19.93 -4.01
N ILE A 68 -1.55 18.64 -3.64
CA ILE A 68 -0.37 17.79 -3.78
C ILE A 68 0.05 17.72 -5.24
N VAL A 69 -0.88 17.38 -6.14
CA VAL A 69 -0.60 17.20 -7.57
C VAL A 69 -0.19 18.52 -8.22
N ALA A 70 -0.85 19.64 -7.91
CA ALA A 70 -0.47 20.95 -8.43
C ALA A 70 0.97 21.34 -8.03
N THR A 71 1.35 21.10 -6.77
CA THR A 71 2.72 21.35 -6.28
C THR A 71 3.72 20.45 -6.98
N LEU A 72 3.35 19.19 -7.23
CA LEU A 72 4.21 18.20 -7.87
C LEU A 72 4.46 18.53 -9.35
N MET A 73 3.45 19.02 -10.06
CA MET A 73 3.59 19.52 -11.44
C MET A 73 4.53 20.72 -11.51
N LEU A 74 4.43 21.66 -10.57
CA LEU A 74 5.32 22.82 -10.50
C LEU A 74 6.77 22.39 -10.25
N LEU A 75 6.99 21.54 -9.24
CA LEU A 75 8.31 21.00 -8.90
C LEU A 75 8.90 20.16 -10.03
N GLY A 76 8.07 19.36 -10.70
CA GLY A 76 8.44 18.55 -11.84
C GLY A 76 9.01 19.37 -12.98
N ASN A 77 8.27 20.38 -13.42
CA ASN A 77 8.69 21.26 -14.51
C ASN A 77 9.97 22.03 -14.17
N LEU A 78 10.10 22.54 -12.93
CA LEU A 78 11.33 23.18 -12.45
C LEU A 78 12.51 22.19 -12.41
N GLY A 79 12.26 20.95 -11.97
CA GLY A 79 13.25 19.89 -11.84
C GLY A 79 13.81 19.48 -13.20
N VAL A 80 12.95 19.25 -14.19
CA VAL A 80 13.35 18.89 -15.56
C VAL A 80 14.22 19.98 -16.18
N ALA A 81 13.83 21.26 -16.03
CA ALA A 81 14.64 22.38 -16.53
C ALA A 81 16.02 22.45 -15.87
N THR A 82 16.08 22.26 -14.54
CA THR A 82 17.34 22.30 -13.77
C THR A 82 18.27 21.15 -14.13
N VAL A 83 17.72 19.94 -14.26
CA VAL A 83 18.46 18.73 -14.68
C VAL A 83 18.98 18.92 -16.10
N GLY A 84 18.15 19.40 -17.03
CA GLY A 84 18.55 19.69 -18.41
C GLY A 84 19.70 20.70 -18.49
N ALA A 85 19.60 21.81 -17.76
CA ALA A 85 20.66 22.80 -17.69
C ALA A 85 21.96 22.22 -17.11
N THR A 86 21.86 21.41 -16.05
CA THR A 86 23.03 20.79 -15.40
C THR A 86 23.73 19.80 -16.34
N VAL A 87 22.97 18.98 -17.07
CA VAL A 87 23.51 18.06 -18.08
C VAL A 87 24.19 18.84 -19.20
N MET A 88 23.56 19.91 -19.70
CA MET A 88 24.13 20.74 -20.75
C MET A 88 25.46 21.39 -20.32
N ILE A 89 25.51 21.96 -19.12
CA ILE A 89 26.75 22.50 -18.54
C ILE A 89 27.81 21.40 -18.39
N SER A 90 27.42 20.21 -17.92
CA SER A 90 28.32 19.07 -17.78
C SER A 90 28.94 18.68 -19.12
N VAL A 91 28.13 18.58 -20.19
CA VAL A 91 28.60 18.25 -21.54
C VAL A 91 29.53 19.34 -22.08
N MET A 92 29.15 20.62 -21.97
CA MET A 92 29.97 21.74 -22.44
C MET A 92 31.33 21.83 -21.71
N SER A 93 31.35 21.56 -20.41
CA SER A 93 32.59 21.53 -19.62
C SER A 93 33.54 20.39 -20.03
N THR A 94 33.01 19.35 -20.68
CA THR A 94 33.74 18.14 -21.05
C THR A 94 34.38 18.23 -22.45
N THR A 95 33.92 19.16 -23.30
CA THR A 95 34.40 19.32 -24.69
C THR A 95 35.89 19.69 -24.78
N ASN A 96 36.42 20.45 -23.83
CA ASN A 96 37.83 20.87 -23.79
C ASN A 96 38.73 19.94 -22.94
N SER A 97 38.23 18.77 -22.54
CA SER A 97 38.91 17.87 -21.60
C SER A 97 39.61 16.69 -22.31
N THR A 98 40.71 16.21 -21.72
CA THR A 98 41.44 15.02 -22.21
C THR A 98 40.53 13.79 -22.19
N ALA A 99 40.77 12.84 -23.12
CA ALA A 99 39.96 11.62 -23.22
C ALA A 99 39.88 10.85 -21.88
N GLN A 100 40.99 10.82 -21.13
CA GLN A 100 41.06 10.19 -19.80
C GLN A 100 40.09 10.82 -18.80
N THR A 101 39.99 12.16 -18.77
CA THR A 101 39.07 12.87 -17.87
C THR A 101 37.61 12.58 -18.23
N ARG A 102 37.29 12.46 -19.52
CA ARG A 102 35.92 12.11 -19.97
C ARG A 102 35.51 10.71 -19.51
N TRP A 103 36.40 9.73 -19.65
CA TRP A 103 36.15 8.37 -19.17
C TRP A 103 35.93 8.33 -17.66
N TRP A 104 36.74 9.08 -16.89
CA TRP A 104 36.55 9.14 -15.45
C TRP A 104 35.21 9.77 -15.04
N MET A 105 34.81 10.85 -15.71
CA MET A 105 33.51 11.49 -15.47
C MET A 105 32.34 10.56 -15.77
N LEU A 106 32.39 9.82 -16.89
CA LEU A 106 31.38 8.83 -17.23
C LEU A 106 31.31 7.71 -16.21
N ALA A 107 32.46 7.21 -15.73
CA ALA A 107 32.50 6.18 -14.71
C ALA A 107 31.89 6.67 -13.37
N ILE A 108 32.20 7.90 -12.95
CA ILE A 108 31.62 8.50 -11.73
C ILE A 108 30.10 8.68 -11.88
N LEU A 109 29.63 9.16 -13.04
CA LEU A 109 28.21 9.33 -13.30
C LEU A 109 27.48 7.98 -13.30
N ALA A 110 28.02 6.97 -13.99
CA ALA A 110 27.45 5.63 -14.01
C ALA A 110 27.43 4.98 -12.62
N ALA A 111 28.52 5.11 -11.86
CA ALA A 111 28.59 4.63 -10.48
C ALA A 111 27.58 5.35 -9.58
N GLY A 112 27.42 6.67 -9.73
CA GLY A 112 26.45 7.47 -8.97
C GLY A 112 25.00 7.07 -9.28
N ILE A 113 24.65 6.89 -10.55
CA ILE A 113 23.32 6.44 -10.96
C ILE A 113 23.07 5.01 -10.47
N GLY A 114 24.03 4.10 -10.63
CA GLY A 114 23.95 2.73 -10.13
C GLY A 114 23.78 2.66 -8.61
N PHE A 115 24.50 3.52 -7.89
CA PHE A 115 24.36 3.67 -6.44
C PHE A 115 22.97 4.17 -6.07
N LEU A 116 22.44 5.20 -6.76
CA LEU A 116 21.07 5.69 -6.54
C LEU A 116 20.04 4.59 -6.79
N TRP A 117 20.16 3.87 -7.89
CA TRP A 117 19.26 2.78 -8.23
C TRP A 117 19.24 1.70 -7.14
N PHE A 118 20.43 1.25 -6.71
CA PHE A 118 20.57 0.26 -5.65
C PHE A 118 20.00 0.77 -4.32
N PHE A 119 20.33 2.00 -3.94
CA PHE A 119 19.87 2.63 -2.71
C PHE A 119 18.34 2.74 -2.67
N PHE A 120 17.71 3.24 -3.74
CA PHE A 120 16.26 3.38 -3.78
C PHE A 120 15.52 2.05 -3.94
N THR A 121 16.15 0.99 -4.47
CA THR A 121 15.53 -0.35 -4.58
C THR A 121 15.66 -1.18 -3.31
N SER A 122 16.54 -0.81 -2.37
CA SER A 122 16.75 -1.56 -1.13
C SER A 122 15.54 -1.50 -0.20
N ARG A 123 15.06 -2.67 0.24
CA ARG A 123 13.95 -2.82 1.21
C ARG A 123 14.22 -2.11 2.53
N TRP A 124 15.47 -2.07 2.97
CA TRP A 124 15.87 -1.40 4.22
C TRP A 124 15.69 0.12 4.11
N VAL A 125 16.06 0.69 2.96
CA VAL A 125 15.90 2.11 2.66
C VAL A 125 14.43 2.45 2.50
N GLU A 126 13.66 1.59 1.83
CA GLU A 126 12.21 1.76 1.71
C GLU A 126 11.53 1.85 3.09
N HIS A 127 11.88 0.97 4.03
CA HIS A 127 11.29 0.98 5.38
C HIS A 127 11.63 2.25 6.17
N HIS A 128 12.90 2.67 6.15
CA HIS A 128 13.34 3.90 6.81
C HIS A 128 12.70 5.14 6.18
N THR A 129 12.69 5.19 4.84
CA THR A 129 12.10 6.31 4.10
C THR A 129 10.62 6.43 4.41
N ASN A 130 9.88 5.32 4.40
CA ASN A 130 8.45 5.31 4.74
C ASN A 130 8.21 5.79 6.18
N ARG A 131 9.04 5.36 7.14
CA ARG A 131 8.96 5.81 8.54
C ARG A 131 9.22 7.31 8.69
N VAL A 132 10.25 7.82 8.02
CA VAL A 132 10.59 9.26 8.03
C VAL A 132 9.49 10.08 7.36
N ILE A 133 8.94 9.60 6.24
CA ILE A 133 7.83 10.25 5.54
C ILE A 133 6.59 10.29 6.44
N ALA A 134 6.22 9.18 7.07
CA ALA A 134 5.09 9.12 7.99
C ALA A 134 5.27 10.08 9.18
N TRP A 135 6.49 10.14 9.73
CA TRP A 135 6.83 11.09 10.79
C TRP A 135 6.73 12.56 10.33
N CYS A 136 7.27 12.89 9.15
CA CYS A 136 7.22 14.24 8.59
C CYS A 136 5.78 14.66 8.29
N LEU A 137 4.96 13.78 7.70
CA LEU A 137 3.55 14.06 7.43
C LEU A 137 2.79 14.35 8.73
N LYS A 138 3.02 13.57 9.79
CA LYS A 138 2.41 13.79 11.11
C LYS A 138 2.86 15.09 11.79
N ARG A 139 4.08 15.55 11.50
CA ARG A 139 4.68 16.75 12.11
C ARG A 139 4.30 18.04 11.39
N PHE A 140 4.22 18.00 10.06
CA PHE A 140 4.08 19.18 9.22
C PHE A 140 2.69 19.34 8.58
N THR A 141 1.83 18.32 8.66
CA THR A 141 0.50 18.37 8.07
C THR A 141 -0.55 17.86 9.06
N ASP A 142 -1.69 18.55 9.13
CA ASP A 142 -2.91 18.10 9.85
C ASP A 142 -3.65 16.99 9.07
N LEU A 143 -2.89 16.18 8.32
CA LEU A 143 -3.36 14.97 7.69
C LEU A 143 -3.41 13.94 8.81
N GLU A 144 -4.61 13.61 9.28
CA GLU A 144 -4.85 12.33 9.93
C GLU A 144 -4.43 11.24 8.93
N VAL A 145 -3.15 10.86 8.98
CA VAL A 145 -2.65 9.61 8.42
C VAL A 145 -3.26 8.51 9.28
N ARG A 146 -4.57 8.32 9.15
CA ARG A 146 -5.22 7.10 9.57
C ARG A 146 -4.64 6.04 8.68
N ASP A 147 -3.97 5.12 9.34
CA ASP A 147 -3.26 4.01 8.77
C ASP A 147 -4.29 3.04 8.15
N TYR A 148 -4.88 3.41 7.01
CA TYR A 148 -5.89 2.61 6.31
C TYR A 148 -5.32 1.26 5.84
N VAL A 149 -3.99 1.12 5.80
CA VAL A 149 -3.28 -0.10 5.40
C VAL A 149 -2.88 -0.96 6.60
N ALA A 150 -2.97 -0.45 7.84
CA ALA A 150 -2.59 -1.19 9.04
C ALA A 150 -3.74 -1.91 9.76
N LEU A 151 -5.00 -1.68 9.36
CA LEU A 151 -6.15 -2.37 9.95
C LEU A 151 -6.49 -3.73 9.29
N LEU A 152 -5.80 -4.07 8.21
CA LEU A 152 -6.02 -5.32 7.48
C LEU A 152 -4.67 -5.98 7.28
N GLU A 153 -4.40 -6.98 8.10
CA GLU A 153 -3.25 -7.86 7.93
C GLU A 153 -3.46 -8.64 6.62
N LEU A 154 -3.10 -8.02 5.49
CA LEU A 154 -3.13 -8.56 4.12
C LEU A 154 -2.20 -9.78 3.93
N SER A 155 -1.75 -10.40 5.01
CA SER A 155 -0.73 -11.45 5.03
C SER A 155 -1.21 -12.80 4.48
N ARG A 156 -2.49 -12.98 4.14
CA ARG A 156 -3.03 -14.30 3.72
C ARG A 156 -4.22 -14.27 2.75
N GLY A 157 -4.34 -13.29 1.85
CA GLY A 157 -5.42 -13.27 0.84
C GLY A 157 -6.69 -12.51 1.24
N TYR A 158 -6.85 -12.19 2.52
CA TYR A 158 -7.94 -11.35 3.02
C TYR A 158 -7.82 -9.89 2.59
N ALA A 159 -8.90 -9.33 2.05
CA ALA A 159 -8.96 -7.95 1.59
C ALA A 159 -10.31 -7.31 1.86
N ILE A 160 -10.36 -5.97 1.85
CA ILE A 160 -11.62 -5.23 1.70
C ILE A 160 -11.87 -5.03 0.21
N THR A 161 -13.04 -5.47 -0.27
CA THR A 161 -13.46 -5.32 -1.67
C THR A 161 -14.88 -4.79 -1.78
N GLU A 162 -15.18 -4.15 -2.91
CA GLU A 162 -16.54 -3.74 -3.27
C GLU A 162 -17.13 -4.77 -4.23
N MET A 163 -18.38 -5.19 -3.99
CA MET A 163 -19.12 -6.13 -4.84
C MET A 163 -20.46 -5.51 -5.23
N LEU A 164 -20.76 -5.50 -6.54
CA LEU A 164 -22.04 -5.02 -7.06
C LEU A 164 -23.03 -6.17 -7.06
N VAL A 165 -24.21 -5.97 -6.45
CA VAL A 165 -25.26 -6.99 -6.46
C VAL A 165 -26.03 -6.93 -7.79
N GLU A 166 -25.88 -7.94 -8.62
CA GLU A 166 -26.60 -8.06 -9.89
C GLU A 166 -28.01 -8.66 -9.70
N PRO A 167 -28.96 -8.34 -10.60
CA PRO A 167 -30.21 -9.07 -10.66
C PRO A 167 -29.97 -10.56 -10.95
N GLY A 168 -30.40 -11.43 -10.03
CA GLY A 168 -30.23 -12.89 -10.16
C GLY A 168 -29.11 -13.48 -9.30
N ASP A 169 -28.37 -12.65 -8.57
CA ASP A 169 -27.41 -13.12 -7.58
C ASP A 169 -28.10 -13.84 -6.44
N TRP A 170 -27.43 -14.85 -5.89
CA TRP A 170 -27.98 -15.66 -4.81
C TRP A 170 -28.35 -14.85 -3.57
N LEU A 171 -27.61 -13.77 -3.32
CA LEU A 171 -27.77 -12.91 -2.16
C LEU A 171 -28.82 -11.80 -2.32
N ALA A 172 -29.34 -11.59 -3.55
CA ALA A 172 -30.33 -10.56 -3.82
C ALA A 172 -31.66 -10.84 -3.10
N ASP A 173 -32.29 -9.77 -2.61
CA ASP A 173 -33.58 -9.76 -1.90
C ASP A 173 -33.63 -10.64 -0.63
N LYS A 174 -32.46 -10.96 -0.07
CA LYS A 174 -32.30 -11.69 1.19
C LYS A 174 -31.80 -10.78 2.31
N THR A 175 -32.11 -11.15 3.54
CA THR A 175 -31.59 -10.48 4.73
C THR A 175 -30.16 -10.92 5.02
N LEU A 176 -29.31 -10.04 5.53
CA LEU A 176 -27.95 -10.40 5.92
C LEU A 176 -27.92 -11.57 6.93
N ALA A 177 -28.86 -11.62 7.87
CA ALA A 177 -28.98 -12.71 8.83
C ALA A 177 -29.25 -14.06 8.15
N SER A 178 -30.06 -14.08 7.09
CA SER A 178 -30.36 -15.31 6.34
C SER A 178 -29.23 -15.78 5.45
N LEU A 179 -28.33 -14.87 5.04
CA LEU A 179 -27.20 -15.20 4.16
C LEU A 179 -26.05 -15.88 4.91
N ARG A 180 -25.90 -15.58 6.22
CA ARG A 180 -24.87 -16.17 7.08
C ARG A 180 -23.46 -16.13 6.47
N LEU A 181 -23.12 -15.03 5.80
CA LEU A 181 -21.83 -14.85 5.11
C LEU A 181 -20.62 -14.97 6.06
N SER A 182 -20.80 -14.67 7.35
CA SER A 182 -19.78 -14.87 8.38
C SER A 182 -19.27 -16.31 8.45
N ASP A 183 -20.15 -17.27 8.16
CA ASP A 183 -19.85 -18.69 8.23
C ASP A 183 -19.10 -19.16 6.98
N GLU A 184 -19.06 -18.33 5.94
CA GLU A 184 -18.19 -18.47 4.77
C GLU A 184 -16.90 -17.62 4.92
N GLY A 185 -16.63 -17.04 6.10
CA GLY A 185 -15.47 -16.17 6.32
C GLY A 185 -15.60 -14.76 5.75
N ILE A 186 -16.80 -14.34 5.33
CA ILE A 186 -17.06 -13.04 4.69
C ILE A 186 -17.86 -12.13 5.63
N LEU A 187 -17.30 -10.97 5.96
CA LEU A 187 -17.92 -9.95 6.78
C LEU A 187 -18.42 -8.78 5.94
N VAL A 188 -19.70 -8.43 6.07
CA VAL A 188 -20.28 -7.23 5.45
C VAL A 188 -19.98 -6.02 6.32
N LEU A 189 -19.18 -5.08 5.81
CA LEU A 189 -18.82 -3.86 6.51
C LEU A 189 -19.82 -2.72 6.27
N SER A 190 -20.32 -2.58 5.04
CA SER A 190 -21.31 -1.55 4.70
C SER A 190 -22.08 -1.85 3.43
N ILE A 191 -23.21 -1.16 3.25
CA ILE A 191 -24.07 -1.24 2.07
C ILE A 191 -24.21 0.16 1.47
N ARG A 192 -23.86 0.33 0.20
CA ARG A 192 -24.13 1.55 -0.58
C ARG A 192 -25.28 1.28 -1.53
N ARG A 193 -26.45 1.87 -1.27
CA ARG A 193 -27.63 1.74 -2.14
C ARG A 193 -27.40 2.43 -3.48
N ALA A 194 -28.09 1.98 -4.53
CA ALA A 194 -28.09 2.62 -5.86
C ALA A 194 -28.42 4.12 -5.85
N GLY A 195 -29.19 4.59 -4.87
CA GLY A 195 -29.51 6.02 -4.66
C GLY A 195 -28.42 6.85 -3.96
N GLY A 196 -27.23 6.29 -3.73
CA GLY A 196 -26.12 6.96 -3.04
C GLY A 196 -26.22 6.98 -1.51
N ILE A 197 -27.24 6.32 -0.94
CA ILE A 197 -27.39 6.21 0.53
C ILE A 197 -26.36 5.21 1.05
N PHE A 198 -25.49 5.68 1.94
CA PHE A 198 -24.45 4.86 2.58
C PHE A 198 -24.91 4.37 3.95
N HIS A 199 -24.97 3.05 4.12
CA HIS A 199 -25.25 2.41 5.40
C HIS A 199 -23.96 1.78 5.96
N GLY A 200 -23.32 2.48 6.90
CA GLY A 200 -22.01 2.10 7.44
C GLY A 200 -21.99 1.03 8.53
N THR A 201 -23.15 0.57 9.01
CA THR A 201 -23.26 -0.47 10.06
C THR A 201 -24.51 -1.32 9.82
N PRO A 202 -24.52 -2.13 8.75
CA PRO A 202 -25.68 -2.95 8.42
C PRO A 202 -25.91 -4.00 9.51
N ARG A 203 -27.18 -4.26 9.79
CA ARG A 203 -27.68 -5.23 10.77
C ARG A 203 -28.20 -6.48 10.06
N GLY A 204 -28.39 -7.55 10.81
CA GLY A 204 -28.92 -8.80 10.26
C GLY A 204 -30.29 -8.67 9.57
N GLU A 205 -31.10 -7.69 9.97
CA GLU A 205 -32.41 -7.40 9.37
C GLU A 205 -32.34 -6.64 8.03
N ASP A 206 -31.18 -6.10 7.66
CA ASP A 206 -31.02 -5.38 6.41
C ASP A 206 -31.12 -6.30 5.20
N ILE A 207 -31.93 -5.87 4.23
CA ILE A 207 -32.15 -6.58 2.97
C ILE A 207 -31.21 -6.03 1.91
N VAL A 208 -30.42 -6.95 1.36
CA VAL A 208 -29.58 -6.69 0.19
C VAL A 208 -30.46 -6.62 -1.04
N ARG A 209 -30.36 -5.55 -1.82
CA ARG A 209 -31.15 -5.38 -3.05
C ARG A 209 -30.25 -5.40 -4.27
N ALA A 210 -30.83 -5.77 -5.41
CA ALA A 210 -30.16 -5.59 -6.69
C ALA A 210 -29.72 -4.13 -6.88
N SER A 211 -28.56 -3.95 -7.49
CA SER A 211 -27.85 -2.67 -7.66
C SER A 211 -27.30 -2.02 -6.38
N ASP A 212 -27.32 -2.72 -5.24
CA ASP A 212 -26.52 -2.30 -4.08
C ASP A 212 -25.04 -2.60 -4.33
N ILE A 213 -24.16 -1.82 -3.68
CA ILE A 213 -22.73 -2.11 -3.62
C ILE A 213 -22.39 -2.47 -2.18
N LEU A 214 -21.97 -3.72 -1.97
CA LEU A 214 -21.53 -4.21 -0.68
C LEU A 214 -20.03 -3.97 -0.51
N ILE A 215 -19.63 -3.47 0.66
CA ILE A 215 -18.23 -3.44 1.06
C ILE A 215 -18.00 -4.63 1.98
N LEU A 216 -17.17 -5.56 1.52
CA LEU A 216 -16.93 -6.86 2.16
C LEU A 216 -15.50 -6.96 2.67
N TYR A 217 -15.30 -7.72 3.74
CA TYR A 217 -14.00 -8.17 4.21
C TYR A 217 -13.99 -9.70 4.23
N GLY A 218 -13.04 -10.31 3.53
CA GLY A 218 -12.92 -11.77 3.43
C GLY A 218 -11.76 -12.15 2.51
N ASP A 219 -11.55 -13.45 2.32
CA ASP A 219 -10.62 -13.95 1.31
C ASP A 219 -11.13 -13.59 -0.10
N LEU A 220 -10.22 -13.19 -1.00
CA LEU A 220 -10.60 -12.76 -2.35
C LEU A 220 -11.24 -13.88 -3.16
N ASP A 221 -10.77 -15.12 -3.01
CA ASP A 221 -11.30 -16.26 -3.77
C ASP A 221 -12.74 -16.57 -3.31
N ASP A 222 -13.02 -16.45 -2.01
CA ASP A 222 -14.37 -16.68 -1.47
C ASP A 222 -15.33 -15.56 -1.83
N VAL A 223 -14.87 -14.30 -1.87
CA VAL A 223 -15.69 -13.20 -2.37
C VAL A 223 -15.97 -13.35 -3.87
N GLU A 224 -15.01 -13.83 -4.67
CA GLU A 224 -15.23 -14.11 -6.09
C GLU A 224 -16.24 -15.25 -6.31
N LYS A 225 -16.17 -16.33 -5.52
CA LYS A 225 -17.19 -17.40 -5.52
C LYS A 225 -18.57 -16.83 -5.20
N LEU A 226 -18.68 -15.93 -4.22
CA LEU A 226 -19.93 -15.29 -3.84
C LEU A 226 -20.50 -14.41 -4.97
N ASP A 227 -19.65 -13.64 -5.65
CA ASP A 227 -20.04 -12.76 -6.78
C ASP A 227 -20.57 -13.57 -7.98
N GLN A 228 -19.99 -14.74 -8.25
CA GLN A 228 -20.43 -15.63 -9.33
C GLN A 228 -21.68 -16.44 -8.98
N ARG A 229 -22.06 -16.49 -7.70
CA ARG A 229 -23.12 -17.36 -7.18
C ARG A 229 -24.50 -16.88 -7.59
N ARG A 230 -25.21 -17.71 -8.37
CA ARG A 230 -26.57 -17.41 -8.85
C ARG A 230 -27.65 -18.01 -7.96
N ALA A 231 -28.81 -17.35 -7.94
CA ALA A 231 -29.96 -17.79 -7.16
C ALA A 231 -30.47 -19.18 -7.61
N GLY A 232 -30.93 -19.96 -6.64
CA GLY A 232 -31.48 -21.30 -6.85
C GLY A 232 -30.72 -22.39 -6.10
N HIS A 233 -31.11 -23.64 -6.32
CA HIS A 233 -30.58 -24.80 -5.58
C HIS A 233 -29.05 -24.96 -5.75
N GLN A 234 -28.50 -24.58 -6.90
CA GLN A 234 -27.05 -24.64 -7.10
C GLN A 234 -26.31 -23.69 -6.15
N GLY A 235 -26.77 -22.43 -6.05
CA GLY A 235 -26.21 -21.46 -5.09
C GLY A 235 -26.35 -21.90 -3.63
N ASP A 236 -27.46 -22.55 -3.26
CA ASP A 236 -27.63 -23.09 -1.90
C ASP A 236 -26.65 -24.24 -1.60
N THR A 237 -26.32 -25.07 -2.59
CA THR A 237 -25.31 -26.12 -2.45
C THR A 237 -23.91 -25.51 -2.36
N GLU A 238 -23.61 -24.51 -3.18
CA GLU A 238 -22.33 -23.78 -3.15
C GLU A 238 -22.10 -23.09 -1.81
N HIS A 239 -23.14 -22.44 -1.25
CA HIS A 239 -23.09 -21.86 0.09
C HIS A 239 -22.71 -22.91 1.14
N LYS A 240 -23.38 -24.07 1.17
CA LYS A 240 -23.06 -25.13 2.13
C LYS A 240 -21.63 -25.61 2.02
N ARG A 241 -21.14 -25.76 0.78
CA ARG A 241 -19.77 -26.17 0.52
C ARG A 241 -18.76 -25.12 1.00
N SER A 242 -19.01 -23.84 0.76
CA SER A 242 -18.17 -22.75 1.25
C SER A 242 -18.12 -22.71 2.78
N VAL A 243 -19.24 -22.98 3.46
CA VAL A 243 -19.28 -23.09 4.93
C VAL A 243 -18.44 -24.28 5.41
N GLU A 244 -18.57 -25.45 4.78
CA GLU A 244 -17.75 -26.63 5.12
C GLU A 244 -16.25 -26.37 4.92
N GLU A 245 -15.86 -25.74 3.80
CA GLU A 245 -14.47 -25.36 3.51
C GLU A 245 -13.92 -24.38 4.57
N GLN A 246 -14.74 -23.41 5.01
CA GLN A 246 -14.38 -22.44 6.05
C GLN A 246 -14.25 -23.09 7.43
N ASP A 247 -15.18 -23.96 7.82
CA ASP A 247 -15.13 -24.68 9.10
C ASP A 247 -13.85 -25.52 9.22
N GLU A 248 -13.46 -26.22 8.15
CA GLU A 248 -12.21 -26.99 8.10
C GLU A 248 -10.97 -26.08 8.24
N TYR A 249 -10.99 -24.91 7.59
CA TYR A 249 -9.91 -23.93 7.69
C TYR A 249 -9.77 -23.37 9.11
N GLU A 250 -10.88 -22.99 9.74
CA GLU A 250 -10.89 -22.45 11.10
C GLU A 250 -10.40 -23.47 12.12
N GLU A 251 -10.74 -24.75 11.95
CA GLU A 251 -10.22 -25.84 12.78
C GLU A 251 -8.69 -25.94 12.68
N GLN A 252 -8.16 -25.94 11.46
CA GLN A 252 -6.72 -26.04 11.21
C GLN A 252 -5.97 -24.83 11.79
N GLU A 253 -6.47 -23.61 11.56
CA GLU A 253 -5.83 -22.41 12.08
C GLU A 253 -5.89 -22.37 13.61
N ARG A 254 -6.99 -22.83 14.24
CA ARG A 254 -7.08 -22.93 15.69
C ARG A 254 -6.04 -23.88 16.28
N ILE A 255 -5.86 -25.05 15.68
CA ILE A 255 -4.81 -26.01 16.09
C ILE A 255 -3.42 -25.36 15.94
N ARG A 256 -3.17 -24.71 14.80
CA ARG A 256 -1.90 -24.03 14.52
C ARG A 256 -1.59 -22.92 15.52
N LEU A 257 -2.58 -22.10 15.87
CA LEU A 257 -2.44 -21.01 16.85
C LEU A 257 -2.11 -21.57 18.23
N GLN A 258 -2.80 -22.63 18.67
CA GLN A 258 -2.50 -23.31 19.92
C GLN A 258 -1.05 -23.84 19.97
N GLU A 259 -0.55 -24.43 18.87
CA GLU A 259 0.85 -24.87 18.78
C GLU A 259 1.84 -23.70 18.87
N LEU A 260 1.54 -22.58 18.19
CA LEU A 260 2.37 -21.38 18.22
C LEU A 260 2.44 -20.77 19.61
N GLU A 261 1.29 -20.67 20.29
CA GLU A 261 1.21 -20.19 21.67
C GLU A 261 1.97 -21.09 22.63
N ALA A 262 1.85 -22.41 22.50
CA ALA A 262 2.60 -23.37 23.30
C ALA A 262 4.12 -23.25 23.08
N LYS A 263 4.57 -23.05 21.83
CA LYS A 263 5.98 -22.81 21.49
C LYS A 263 6.49 -21.50 22.09
N LEU A 264 5.69 -20.44 22.03
CA LEU A 264 6.03 -19.14 22.62
C LEU A 264 6.12 -19.21 24.15
N GLN A 265 5.20 -19.91 24.81
CA GLN A 265 5.26 -20.12 26.26
C GLN A 265 6.50 -20.92 26.67
N THR A 266 6.81 -22.00 25.94
CA THR A 266 8.02 -22.81 26.16
C THR A 266 9.28 -21.96 26.01
N LYS A 267 9.37 -21.16 24.94
CA LYS A 267 10.49 -20.25 24.70
C LYS A 267 10.66 -19.24 25.84
N ARG A 268 9.57 -18.60 26.27
CA ARG A 268 9.60 -17.65 27.40
C ARG A 268 10.07 -18.28 28.70
N ARG A 269 9.68 -19.53 28.96
CA ARG A 269 10.12 -20.27 30.16
C ARG A 269 11.63 -20.55 30.11
N ILE A 270 12.14 -21.02 28.98
CA ILE A 270 13.59 -21.26 28.79
C ILE A 270 14.38 -19.96 28.96
N GLU A 271 13.91 -18.85 28.38
CA GLU A 271 14.55 -17.54 28.52
C GLU A 271 14.56 -17.07 29.98
N ALA A 272 13.49 -17.31 30.74
CA ALA A 272 13.42 -16.99 32.17
C ALA A 272 14.36 -17.86 33.02
N ASP A 273 14.46 -19.15 32.74
CA ASP A 273 15.34 -20.08 33.46
C ASP A 273 16.82 -19.72 33.22
N ILE A 274 17.20 -19.40 31.97
CA ILE A 274 18.56 -18.95 31.62
C ILE A 274 18.91 -17.64 32.32
N GLU A 275 17.97 -16.69 32.39
CA GLU A 275 18.21 -15.42 33.07
C GLU A 275 18.35 -15.60 34.59
N ALA A 276 17.55 -16.51 35.18
CA ALA A 276 17.67 -16.85 36.60
C ALA A 276 19.03 -17.51 36.92
N GLU A 277 19.51 -18.43 36.07
CA GLU A 277 20.84 -19.03 36.21
C GLU A 277 21.97 -18.02 36.10
N ARG A 278 21.88 -17.06 35.16
CA ARG A 278 22.84 -15.95 35.03
C ARG A 278 22.90 -15.09 36.28
N ILE A 279 21.75 -14.73 36.84
CA ILE A 279 21.68 -13.94 38.07
C ILE A 279 22.26 -14.72 39.25
N ALA A 280 22.04 -16.04 39.32
CA ALA A 280 22.59 -16.89 40.37
C ALA A 280 24.12 -17.03 40.28
N GLN A 281 24.68 -17.20 39.06
CA GLN A 281 26.13 -17.24 38.85
C GLN A 281 26.80 -15.91 39.19
N ALA A 282 26.20 -14.78 38.78
CA ALA A 282 26.73 -13.45 39.10
C ALA A 282 26.79 -13.18 40.62
N LYS A 283 25.90 -13.78 41.41
CA LYS A 283 25.91 -13.70 42.88
C LYS A 283 26.86 -14.68 43.56
N ALA A 284 27.30 -15.73 42.87
CA ALA A 284 28.23 -16.73 43.41
C ALA A 284 29.70 -16.33 43.19
N ASP A 285 29.96 -15.46 42.21
CA ASP A 285 31.28 -14.91 41.89
C ASP A 285 31.61 -13.62 42.67
N GLU A 286 30.70 -13.14 43.54
CA GLU A 286 30.82 -11.97 44.43
C GLU A 286 31.07 -12.38 45.89
#